data_AF-A0A3D2SD71-F1
#
_entry.id   AF-A0A3D2SD71-F1
#
_cell.length_a   1.000
_cell.length_b   1.000
_cell.length_c   1.000
_cell.angle_alpha   90.00
_cell.angle_beta   90.00
_cell.angle_gamma   90.00
#
_symmetry.space_group_name_H-M   'P 1'
#
loop_
_entity.id
_entity.type
_entity.pdbx_description
1 polymer ?
#
loop_
_entity_poly.entity_id
_entity_poly.type
_entity_poly.pdbx_seq_one_letter_code
_entity_poly.pdbx_strand_id
1 'polypeptide(L)'
;MRITKDKWQGLREKQTDKSFFQFTSMPYGYRALIRTLQNYRNKWGCKTIADFIKRWAPENENNTSGYVTRVCREMQVPSTYVPDVHDKATMCAFAAAISQVENGAPANMEDVRKGWELL
;
A
#
# COMPACT_ATOMS: atom_id res chain seq x y z
N MET A 1 1.95 -7.83 1.77
CA MET A 1 0.97 -7.53 2.85
C MET A 1 0.94 -8.71 3.82
N ARG A 2 1.09 -8.46 5.14
CA ARG A 2 1.13 -9.54 6.14
C ARG A 2 -0.24 -10.25 6.26
N ILE A 3 -0.23 -11.55 6.52
CA ILE A 3 -1.46 -12.33 6.73
C ILE A 3 -2.15 -11.84 8.01
N THR A 4 -3.44 -11.53 7.89
CA THR A 4 -4.35 -11.20 8.99
C THR A 4 -5.59 -12.11 8.91
N LYS A 5 -6.59 -11.90 9.79
CA LYS A 5 -7.89 -12.59 9.70
C LYS A 5 -8.75 -12.12 8.52
N ASP A 6 -8.30 -11.14 7.75
CA ASP A 6 -9.07 -10.53 6.67
C ASP A 6 -9.16 -11.46 5.44
N LYS A 7 -10.37 -11.58 4.88
CA LYS A 7 -10.61 -12.33 3.64
C LYS A 7 -10.53 -11.38 2.45
N TRP A 8 -9.39 -11.36 1.77
CA TRP A 8 -9.20 -10.56 0.57
C TRP A 8 -9.75 -11.26 -0.68
N GLN A 9 -10.34 -10.48 -1.59
CA GLN A 9 -10.73 -10.98 -2.91
C GLN A 9 -9.47 -11.28 -3.74
N GLY A 10 -9.50 -12.40 -4.47
CA GLY A 10 -8.41 -12.82 -5.35
C GLY A 10 -7.24 -13.52 -4.64
N LEU A 11 -7.39 -13.90 -3.37
CA LEU A 11 -6.41 -14.77 -2.70
C LEU A 11 -6.27 -16.11 -3.44
N ARG A 12 -5.05 -16.62 -3.57
CA ARG A 12 -4.81 -17.98 -4.08
C ARG A 12 -5.45 -18.99 -3.12
N GLU A 13 -6.02 -20.05 -3.68
CA GLU A 13 -6.62 -21.16 -2.91
C GLU A 13 -5.62 -21.78 -1.93
N LYS A 14 -4.36 -21.91 -2.36
CA LYS A 14 -3.25 -22.37 -1.53
C LYS A 14 -2.30 -21.21 -1.24
N GLN A 15 -2.26 -20.80 0.03
CA GLN A 15 -1.25 -19.89 0.57
C GLN A 15 -0.03 -20.73 0.98
N THR A 16 1.10 -20.53 0.33
CA THR A 16 2.36 -21.24 0.65
C THR A 16 3.26 -20.43 1.57
N ASP A 17 3.07 -19.10 1.61
CA ASP A 17 3.77 -18.21 2.52
C ASP A 17 2.95 -18.04 3.81
N LYS A 18 3.60 -18.19 4.97
CA LYS A 18 2.94 -18.11 6.29
C LYS A 18 2.83 -16.68 6.83
N SER A 19 3.59 -15.75 6.23
CA SER A 19 3.73 -14.38 6.69
C SER A 19 2.99 -13.40 5.79
N PHE A 20 2.84 -13.71 4.49
CA PHE A 20 2.26 -12.79 3.50
C PHE A 20 1.13 -13.38 2.66
N PHE A 21 0.11 -12.57 2.38
CA PHE A 21 -0.96 -12.94 1.46
C PHE A 21 -0.43 -13.10 0.03
N GLN A 22 -0.80 -14.21 -0.61
CA GLN A 22 -0.56 -14.49 -2.01
C GLN A 22 -1.85 -14.35 -2.81
N PHE A 23 -1.80 -13.53 -3.84
CA PHE A 23 -2.92 -13.27 -4.73
C PHE A 23 -2.77 -14.05 -6.03
N THR A 24 -3.90 -14.31 -6.70
CA THR A 24 -3.97 -14.98 -8.01
C THR A 24 -3.34 -14.13 -9.11
N SER A 25 -3.34 -12.80 -8.96
CA SER A 25 -2.68 -11.86 -9.85
C SER A 25 -2.26 -10.58 -9.11
N MET A 26 -1.34 -9.81 -9.71
CA MET A 26 -0.83 -8.55 -9.16
C MET A 26 -1.93 -7.50 -8.90
N PRO A 27 -2.92 -7.29 -9.79
CA PRO A 27 -4.01 -6.34 -9.55
C PRO A 27 -4.76 -6.57 -8.24
N TYR A 28 -5.00 -7.82 -7.84
CA TYR A 28 -5.67 -8.11 -6.56
C TYR A 28 -4.81 -7.74 -5.34
N GLY A 29 -3.48 -7.86 -5.46
CA GLY A 29 -2.55 -7.38 -4.43
C GLY A 29 -2.60 -5.85 -4.29
N TYR A 30 -2.60 -5.12 -5.42
CA TYR A 30 -2.74 -3.66 -5.41
C TYR A 30 -4.10 -3.21 -4.91
N ARG A 31 -5.18 -3.90 -5.28
CA ARG A 31 -6.51 -3.66 -4.73
C ARG A 31 -6.53 -3.76 -3.21
N ALA A 32 -5.95 -4.84 -2.66
CA ALA A 32 -5.88 -5.05 -1.23
C ALA A 32 -5.07 -3.94 -0.53
N LEU A 33 -3.94 -3.54 -1.12
CA LEU A 33 -3.12 -2.42 -0.64
C LEU A 33 -3.92 -1.11 -0.62
N ILE A 34 -4.53 -0.72 -1.74
CA ILE A 34 -5.29 0.53 -1.85
C ILE A 34 -6.47 0.54 -0.88
N ARG A 35 -7.23 -0.56 -0.78
CA ARG A 35 -8.34 -0.69 0.16
C ARG A 35 -7.87 -0.58 1.61
N THR A 36 -6.68 -1.09 1.92
CA THR A 36 -6.08 -0.96 3.26
C THR A 36 -5.77 0.50 3.60
N LEU A 37 -5.20 1.25 2.67
CA LEU A 37 -4.95 2.68 2.83
C LEU A 37 -6.27 3.46 3.01
N GLN A 38 -7.30 3.19 2.20
CA GLN A 38 -8.63 3.78 2.41
C GLN A 38 -9.17 3.48 3.82
N ASN A 39 -9.01 2.25 4.31
CA ASN A 39 -9.43 1.88 5.66
C ASN A 39 -8.63 2.61 6.74
N TYR A 40 -7.33 2.85 6.55
CA TYR A 40 -6.51 3.62 7.48
C TYR A 40 -7.01 5.06 7.62
N ARG A 41 -7.42 5.68 6.51
CA ARG A 41 -8.08 6.99 6.55
C ARG A 41 -9.43 6.92 7.28
N ASN A 42 -10.32 6.04 6.82
CA ASN A 42 -11.73 6.07 7.21
C ASN A 42 -11.99 5.55 8.62
N LYS A 43 -11.21 4.56 9.08
CA LYS A 43 -11.41 3.93 10.40
C LYS A 43 -10.47 4.48 11.47
N TRP A 44 -9.28 4.93 11.09
CA TRP A 44 -8.21 5.29 12.03
C TRP A 44 -7.76 6.74 11.92
N GLY A 45 -8.31 7.51 10.97
CA GLY A 45 -8.05 8.93 10.85
C GLY A 45 -6.65 9.29 10.36
N CYS A 46 -5.91 8.36 9.73
CA CYS A 46 -4.59 8.66 9.16
C CYS A 46 -4.69 9.82 8.16
N LYS A 47 -3.78 10.80 8.27
CA LYS A 47 -3.80 12.00 7.42
C LYS A 47 -2.56 12.12 6.56
N THR A 48 -1.40 12.04 7.17
CA THR A 48 -0.12 12.25 6.48
C THR A 48 0.46 10.92 6.02
N ILE A 49 1.37 10.95 5.05
CA ILE A 49 2.13 9.76 4.63
C ILE A 49 2.76 9.06 5.85
N ALA A 50 3.30 9.83 6.80
CA ALA A 50 3.87 9.28 8.04
C ALA A 50 2.86 8.45 8.84
N ASP A 51 1.61 8.90 8.97
CA ASP A 51 0.57 8.15 9.69
C ASP A 51 0.27 6.80 9.01
N PHE A 52 0.15 6.81 7.68
CA PHE A 52 -0.10 5.60 6.90
C PHE A 52 1.06 4.62 7.01
N ILE A 53 2.29 5.09 6.83
CA ILE A 53 3.48 4.25 6.86
C ILE A 53 3.76 3.69 8.25
N LYS A 54 3.63 4.51 9.30
CA LYS A 54 3.79 4.04 10.69
C LYS A 54 2.82 2.91 11.02
N ARG A 55 1.60 2.95 10.47
CA ARG A 55 0.61 1.89 10.63
C ARG A 55 0.88 0.68 9.74
N TRP A 56 1.35 0.91 8.52
CA TRP A 56 1.70 -0.14 7.56
C TRP A 56 2.90 -0.98 8.02
N ALA A 57 3.94 -0.32 8.53
CA ALA A 57 5.21 -0.92 8.97
C ALA A 57 5.71 -0.24 10.26
N PRO A 58 5.16 -0.61 11.45
CA PRO A 58 5.57 -0.05 12.73
C PRO A 58 7.02 -0.41 13.09
N GLU A 59 7.65 0.43 13.91
CA GLU A 59 9.10 0.68 14.02
C GLU A 59 9.96 -0.44 14.66
N ASN A 60 9.51 -1.69 14.75
CA ASN A 60 10.28 -2.72 15.44
C ASN A 60 11.60 -3.12 14.72
N GLU A 61 11.75 -2.83 13.42
CA GLU A 61 12.99 -3.12 12.65
C GLU A 61 13.33 -2.12 11.53
N ASN A 62 12.45 -1.16 11.20
CA ASN A 62 12.63 -0.25 10.06
C ASN A 62 12.86 1.19 10.50
N ASN A 63 13.79 1.88 9.84
CA ASN A 63 13.89 3.33 9.92
C ASN A 63 12.66 3.95 9.23
N THR A 64 11.55 4.08 9.97
CA THR A 64 10.26 4.61 9.50
C THR A 64 10.43 5.96 8.81
N SER A 65 11.37 6.80 9.29
CA SER A 65 11.68 8.08 8.66
C SER A 65 12.26 7.92 7.24
N GLY A 66 13.09 6.90 7.02
CA GLY A 66 13.62 6.54 5.70
C GLY A 66 12.53 6.04 4.76
N TYR A 67 11.59 5.22 5.28
CA TYR A 67 10.44 4.75 4.52
C TYR A 67 9.55 5.92 4.05
N VAL A 68 9.18 6.81 4.98
CA VAL A 68 8.38 8.00 4.67
C VAL A 68 9.10 8.89 3.65
N THR A 69 10.39 9.13 3.83
CA THR A 69 11.19 9.94 2.90
C THR A 69 11.19 9.36 1.49
N ARG A 70 11.38 8.04 1.36
CA ARG A 70 11.34 7.37 0.06
C ARG A 70 9.96 7.48 -0.59
N VAL A 71 8.89 7.21 0.14
CA VAL A 71 7.53 7.31 -0.40
C VAL A 71 7.22 8.74 -0.86
N CYS A 72 7.53 9.75 -0.04
CA CYS A 72 7.35 11.15 -0.41
C CYS A 72 8.15 11.52 -1.67
N ARG A 73 9.39 11.02 -1.80
CA ARG A 73 10.23 11.26 -2.98
C ARG A 73 9.63 10.65 -4.24
N GLU A 74 9.22 9.39 -4.19
CA GLU A 74 8.63 8.70 -5.35
C GLU A 74 7.28 9.31 -5.74
N MET A 75 6.50 9.79 -4.78
CA MET A 75 5.26 10.54 -5.05
C MET A 75 5.50 12.01 -5.44
N GLN A 76 6.72 12.52 -5.32
CA GLN A 76 7.08 13.91 -5.56
C GLN A 76 6.29 14.92 -4.71
N VAL A 77 6.08 14.60 -3.44
CA VAL A 77 5.29 15.42 -2.50
C VAL A 77 6.08 15.71 -1.22
N PRO A 78 5.78 16.82 -0.50
CA PRO A 78 6.40 17.07 0.80
C PRO A 78 5.92 16.08 1.86
N SER A 79 6.67 15.93 2.96
CA SER A 79 6.29 15.08 4.10
C SER A 79 5.00 15.49 4.81
N THR A 80 4.58 16.74 4.64
CA THR A 80 3.32 17.31 5.14
C THR A 80 2.12 17.03 4.23
N TYR A 81 2.34 16.39 3.07
CA TYR A 81 1.28 16.08 2.12
C TYR A 81 0.22 15.16 2.73
N VAL A 82 -1.05 15.49 2.46
CA VAL A 82 -2.23 14.74 2.86
C VAL A 82 -2.83 14.12 1.61
N PRO A 83 -2.58 12.82 1.33
CA PRO A 83 -3.16 12.17 0.16
C PRO A 83 -4.68 12.08 0.25
N ASP A 84 -5.36 12.38 -0.86
CA ASP A 84 -6.77 12.08 -1.03
C ASP A 84 -6.94 10.59 -1.36
N VAL A 85 -7.62 9.86 -0.47
CA VAL A 85 -7.83 8.41 -0.62
C VAL A 85 -8.94 8.03 -1.60
N HIS A 86 -9.67 9.03 -2.10
CA HIS A 86 -10.70 8.87 -3.14
C HIS A 86 -10.19 9.26 -4.53
N ASP A 87 -9.04 9.95 -4.61
CA ASP A 87 -8.42 10.27 -5.88
C ASP A 87 -7.61 9.08 -6.42
N LYS A 88 -7.96 8.65 -7.63
CA LYS A 88 -7.34 7.51 -8.31
C LYS A 88 -5.84 7.73 -8.53
N ALA A 89 -5.45 8.91 -8.99
CA ALA A 89 -4.06 9.18 -9.34
C ALA A 89 -3.17 9.15 -8.10
N THR A 90 -3.61 9.80 -7.03
CA THR A 90 -2.95 9.83 -5.72
C THR A 90 -2.80 8.42 -5.16
N MET A 91 -3.87 7.63 -5.17
CA MET A 91 -3.84 6.28 -4.60
C MET A 91 -3.02 5.30 -5.41
N CYS A 92 -3.03 5.43 -6.74
CA CYS A 92 -2.14 4.63 -7.59
C CYS A 92 -0.67 5.00 -7.35
N ALA A 93 -0.33 6.29 -7.30
CA ALA A 93 1.03 6.74 -7.01
C ALA A 93 1.50 6.27 -5.63
N PHE A 94 0.62 6.35 -4.63
CA PHE A 94 0.95 5.94 -3.27
C PHE A 94 1.15 4.41 -3.16
N ALA A 95 0.26 3.62 -3.77
CA ALA A 95 0.40 2.17 -3.81
C ALA A 95 1.68 1.73 -4.55
N ALA A 96 2.00 2.39 -5.66
CA ALA A 96 3.23 2.16 -6.42
C ALA A 96 4.48 2.49 -5.58
N ALA A 97 4.49 3.63 -4.89
CA ALA A 97 5.60 4.04 -4.04
C ALA A 97 5.87 3.05 -2.90
N ILE A 98 4.81 2.60 -2.19
CA ILE A 98 4.93 1.55 -1.16
C ILE A 98 5.49 0.27 -1.78
N SER A 99 4.94 -0.18 -2.91
CA SER A 99 5.39 -1.40 -3.60
C SER A 99 6.87 -1.33 -4.00
N GLN A 100 7.35 -0.16 -4.42
CA GLN A 100 8.73 0.04 -4.81
C GLN A 100 9.68 0.03 -3.61
N VAL A 101 9.27 0.59 -2.47
CA VAL A 101 10.05 0.53 -1.22
C VAL A 101 10.16 -0.91 -0.72
N GLU A 102 9.09 -1.70 -0.80
CA GLU A 102 9.05 -3.10 -0.35
C GLU A 102 9.86 -4.05 -1.25
N ASN A 103 9.77 -3.88 -2.57
CA ASN A 103 10.35 -4.82 -3.53
C ASN A 103 11.68 -4.35 -4.14
N GLY A 104 12.06 -3.09 -3.92
CA GLY A 104 13.26 -2.49 -4.52
C GLY A 104 13.18 -2.26 -6.03
N ALA A 105 12.03 -2.48 -6.66
CA ALA A 105 11.80 -2.34 -8.10
C ALA A 105 10.56 -1.49 -8.39
N PRO A 106 10.53 -0.71 -9.50
CA PRO A 106 9.37 0.08 -9.89
C PRO A 106 8.12 -0.80 -10.04
N ALA A 107 6.98 -0.30 -9.54
CA ALA A 107 5.70 -0.98 -9.70
C ALA A 107 5.22 -0.92 -11.17
N ASN A 108 4.58 -1.99 -11.64
CA ASN A 108 3.86 -1.94 -12.91
C ASN A 108 2.59 -1.10 -12.75
N MET A 109 2.60 0.12 -13.28
CA MET A 109 1.48 1.06 -13.16
C MET A 109 0.19 0.56 -13.82
N GLU A 110 0.26 -0.34 -14.79
CA GLU A 110 -0.93 -0.96 -15.37
C GLU A 110 -1.64 -1.85 -14.34
N ASP A 111 -0.88 -2.69 -13.62
CA ASP A 111 -1.42 -3.55 -12.57
C ASP A 111 -1.95 -2.74 -11.38
N VAL A 112 -1.27 -1.64 -11.03
CA VAL A 112 -1.72 -0.73 -9.97
C VAL A 112 -3.08 -0.12 -10.33
N ARG A 113 -3.22 0.40 -11.57
CA ARG A 113 -4.47 0.98 -12.06
C ARG A 113 -5.57 -0.07 -12.14
N LYS A 114 -5.28 -1.27 -12.62
CA LYS A 114 -6.23 -2.40 -12.60
C LYS A 114 -6.66 -2.73 -11.17
N GLY A 115 -5.73 -2.67 -10.20
CA GLY A 115 -6.06 -2.83 -8.78
C GLY A 115 -7.03 -1.79 -8.25
N TRP A 116 -6.94 -0.54 -8.72
CA TRP A 116 -7.93 0.50 -8.41
C TRP A 116 -9.31 0.19 -9.01
N GLU A 117 -9.37 -0.23 -10.28
CA GLU A 117 -10.65 -0.56 -10.95
C GLU A 117 -11.38 -1.74 -10.29
N LEU A 118 -10.64 -2.61 -9.59
CA LEU A 118 -11.20 -3.75 -8.88
C LEU A 118 -11.73 -3.40 -7.48
N LEU A 119 -11.61 -2.15 -7.01
CA LEU A 119 -11.92 -1.76 -5.62
C LEU A 119 -13.32 -2.16 -5.17
#